data_AF-E3NKX0-F1
#
_entry.id   AF-E3NKX0-F1
#
_cell.length_a   1.000
_cell.length_b   1.000
_cell.length_c   1.000
_cell.angle_alpha   90.00
_cell.angle_beta   90.00
_cell.angle_gamma   90.00
#
_symmetry.space_group_name_H-M   'P 1'
#
loop_
_entity.id
_entity.type
_entity.pdbx_description
1 polymer ?
#
loop_
_entity_poly.entity_id
_entity_poly.type
_entity_poly.pdbx_seq_one_letter_code
_entity_poly.pdbx_strand_id
1 'polypeptide(L)'
;MNYILDAYTSHDTASRQFMLEDIQLPYGYFHEKIFQFCDCSYYSADWITIETLLTMKNCYSLDIGENWLSYTDMNRFLKFWTQSEVDMFDDYFNINMEEDIPENELFNGITRLNSSRFRSPTYFVVANSTQRKRQLLIIWYEEKKLKFAAWSPEDNCQDVNGRDVFFQKELDALKDVERQKELKKKLEENNNEEEIMKEIRELNEKLLELEVRGKFSIIESS
;
A
#
# COMPACT_ATOMS: atom_id res chain seq x y z
N MET A 1 -11.21 7.97 -27.15
CA MET A 1 -10.91 7.92 -25.70
C MET A 1 -10.65 9.31 -25.13
N ASN A 2 -9.64 10.05 -25.60
CA ASN A 2 -9.30 11.40 -25.10
C ASN A 2 -10.50 12.34 -24.98
N TYR A 3 -11.32 12.48 -26.04
CA TYR A 3 -12.50 13.34 -26.03
C TYR A 3 -13.53 12.98 -24.94
N ILE A 4 -13.67 11.69 -24.59
CA ILE A 4 -14.57 11.23 -23.53
C ILE A 4 -13.96 11.62 -22.18
N LEU A 5 -12.70 11.25 -21.92
CA LEU A 5 -12.03 11.61 -20.68
C LEU A 5 -12.00 13.13 -20.44
N ASP A 6 -11.86 13.93 -21.51
CA ASP A 6 -11.87 15.39 -21.43
C ASP A 6 -13.27 15.99 -21.22
N ALA A 7 -14.29 15.45 -21.88
CA ALA A 7 -15.67 15.93 -21.71
C ALA A 7 -16.23 15.61 -20.32
N TYR A 8 -15.94 14.42 -19.79
CA TYR A 8 -16.53 13.91 -18.54
C TYR A 8 -15.87 14.40 -17.24
N THR A 9 -14.73 15.09 -17.35
CA THR A 9 -13.94 15.62 -16.22
C THR A 9 -14.03 17.15 -16.07
N SER A 10 -14.80 17.81 -16.95
CA SER A 10 -15.06 19.25 -16.92
C SER A 10 -15.95 19.72 -15.75
N HIS A 11 -16.51 18.78 -14.98
CA HIS A 11 -17.41 18.99 -13.85
C HIS A 11 -17.08 17.98 -12.74
N ASP A 12 -17.47 18.28 -11.49
CA ASP A 12 -17.19 17.48 -10.29
C ASP A 12 -17.29 15.95 -10.52
N THR A 13 -16.14 15.27 -10.41
CA THR A 13 -15.95 13.83 -10.64
C THR A 13 -15.95 13.02 -9.34
N ALA A 14 -16.08 13.67 -8.16
CA ALA A 14 -15.93 13.04 -6.86
C ALA A 14 -16.98 11.95 -6.55
N SER A 15 -18.06 11.86 -7.32
CA SER A 15 -19.11 10.83 -7.21
C SER A 15 -19.26 9.95 -8.46
N ARG A 16 -18.39 10.11 -9.45
CA ARG A 16 -18.52 9.43 -10.75
C ARG A 16 -17.69 8.16 -10.79
N GLN A 17 -18.30 7.11 -11.31
CA GLN A 17 -17.63 5.84 -11.62
C GLN A 17 -17.23 5.83 -13.09
N PHE A 18 -16.05 5.30 -13.38
CA PHE A 18 -15.55 5.14 -14.73
C PHE A 18 -15.13 3.71 -14.95
N MET A 19 -15.74 3.09 -15.96
CA MET A 19 -15.53 1.69 -16.27
C MET A 19 -15.20 1.54 -17.75
N LEU A 20 -14.14 0.80 -18.04
CA LEU A 20 -13.82 0.34 -19.40
C LEU A 20 -13.87 -1.18 -19.46
N GLU A 21 -14.84 -1.65 -20.23
CA GLU A 21 -15.03 -3.06 -20.56
C GLU A 21 -14.82 -3.22 -22.07
N ASP A 22 -14.16 -4.30 -22.48
CA ASP A 22 -14.00 -4.72 -23.89
C ASP A 22 -13.39 -3.67 -24.85
N ILE A 23 -12.61 -2.71 -24.33
CA ILE A 23 -11.89 -1.71 -25.13
C ILE A 23 -10.40 -2.02 -25.13
N GLN A 24 -9.85 -2.35 -26.30
CA GLN A 24 -8.41 -2.50 -26.50
C GLN A 24 -7.77 -1.14 -26.82
N LEU A 25 -7.13 -0.53 -25.83
CA LEU A 25 -6.27 0.64 -26.01
C LEU A 25 -4.85 0.19 -26.41
N PRO A 26 -4.09 1.03 -27.14
CA PRO A 26 -2.71 0.70 -27.47
C PRO A 26 -1.87 0.60 -26.20
N TYR A 27 -0.92 -0.33 -26.16
CA TYR A 27 0.00 -0.48 -25.04
C TYR A 27 0.71 0.84 -24.71
N GLY A 28 0.75 1.21 -23.43
CA GLY A 28 1.30 2.50 -23.01
C GLY A 28 0.38 3.69 -23.28
N TYR A 29 -0.90 3.47 -23.60
CA TYR A 29 -1.88 4.55 -23.64
C TYR A 29 -1.89 5.31 -22.31
N PHE A 30 -1.85 6.62 -22.41
CA PHE A 30 -1.83 7.50 -21.26
C PHE A 30 -2.77 8.67 -21.45
N HIS A 31 -3.47 9.01 -20.37
CA HIS A 31 -4.27 10.22 -20.26
C HIS A 31 -4.13 10.74 -18.83
N GLU A 32 -3.94 12.04 -18.64
CA GLU A 32 -3.71 12.65 -17.31
C GLU A 32 -4.88 12.44 -16.33
N LYS A 33 -6.06 12.14 -16.87
CA LYS A 33 -7.33 12.00 -16.13
C LYS A 33 -7.78 10.56 -15.91
N ILE A 34 -6.92 9.60 -16.24
CA ILE A 34 -7.28 8.19 -16.23
C ILE A 34 -7.56 7.65 -14.82
N PHE A 35 -7.08 8.31 -13.77
CA PHE A 35 -7.38 7.93 -12.38
C PHE A 35 -8.12 9.02 -11.60
N GLN A 36 -8.74 10.00 -12.28
CA GLN A 36 -9.40 11.15 -11.63
C GLN A 36 -10.90 10.93 -11.34
N PHE A 37 -11.39 9.71 -11.52
CA PHE A 37 -12.74 9.32 -11.13
C PHE A 37 -12.70 8.70 -9.73
N CYS A 38 -13.85 8.74 -9.06
CA CYS A 38 -14.01 8.17 -7.72
C CYS A 38 -13.70 6.66 -7.79
N ASP A 39 -14.52 5.90 -8.52
CA ASP A 39 -14.25 4.49 -8.77
C ASP A 39 -13.79 4.28 -10.21
N CYS A 40 -12.62 3.69 -10.39
CA CYS A 40 -12.08 3.32 -11.69
C CYS A 40 -12.03 1.80 -11.83
N SER A 41 -12.58 1.25 -12.90
CA SER A 41 -12.49 -0.18 -13.21
C SER A 41 -12.06 -0.41 -14.66
N TYR A 42 -11.00 -1.19 -14.84
CA TYR A 42 -10.38 -1.49 -16.13
C TYR A 42 -10.31 -3.00 -16.33
N TYR A 43 -11.25 -3.59 -17.07
CA TYR A 43 -11.30 -5.04 -17.23
C TYR A 43 -10.13 -5.59 -18.06
N SER A 44 -9.89 -5.00 -19.23
CA SER A 44 -8.72 -5.29 -20.09
C SER A 44 -7.74 -4.14 -20.00
N ALA A 45 -6.80 -4.27 -19.06
CA ALA A 45 -5.84 -3.26 -18.64
C ALA A 45 -4.40 -3.56 -19.10
N ASP A 46 -4.21 -4.45 -20.08
CA ASP A 46 -2.91 -4.77 -20.67
C ASP A 46 -2.11 -3.55 -21.13
N TRP A 47 -2.79 -2.44 -21.44
CA TRP A 47 -2.18 -1.18 -21.85
C TRP A 47 -1.65 -0.34 -20.67
N ILE A 48 -2.07 -0.62 -19.43
CA ILE A 48 -1.59 0.07 -18.24
C ILE A 48 -0.16 -0.38 -17.97
N THR A 49 0.75 0.59 -18.00
CA THR A 49 2.14 0.39 -17.57
C THR A 49 2.31 0.78 -16.12
N ILE A 50 3.38 0.31 -15.49
CA ILE A 50 3.76 0.76 -14.15
C ILE A 50 3.90 2.29 -14.10
N GLU A 51 4.49 2.91 -15.13
CA GLU A 51 4.66 4.37 -15.16
C GLU A 51 3.32 5.10 -15.18
N THR A 52 2.32 4.56 -15.89
CA THR A 52 0.95 5.08 -15.84
C THR A 52 0.42 4.98 -14.40
N LEU A 53 0.51 3.81 -13.77
CA LEU A 53 0.01 3.59 -12.40
C LEU A 53 0.67 4.50 -11.36
N LEU A 54 1.97 4.81 -11.51
CA LEU A 54 2.69 5.73 -10.62
C LEU A 54 2.20 7.19 -10.72
N THR A 55 1.42 7.54 -11.73
CA THR A 55 0.80 8.88 -11.83
C THR A 55 -0.48 9.03 -10.99
N MET A 56 -0.98 7.93 -10.43
CA MET A 56 -2.21 7.90 -9.64
C MET A 56 -2.09 8.77 -8.39
N LYS A 57 -3.11 9.63 -8.18
CA LYS A 57 -3.23 10.51 -7.03
C LYS A 57 -4.70 10.75 -6.71
N ASN A 58 -5.08 10.64 -5.44
CA ASN A 58 -6.43 10.89 -4.95
C ASN A 58 -7.54 10.14 -5.73
N CYS A 59 -7.27 8.91 -6.18
CA CYS A 59 -8.33 8.03 -6.67
C CYS A 59 -9.14 7.53 -5.46
N TYR A 60 -10.45 7.24 -5.58
CA TYR A 60 -11.14 6.65 -4.43
C TYR A 60 -10.92 5.14 -4.40
N SER A 61 -11.34 4.46 -5.48
CA SER A 61 -11.14 3.02 -5.67
C SER A 61 -10.62 2.70 -7.06
N LEU A 62 -9.74 1.69 -7.17
CA LEU A 62 -9.22 1.21 -8.44
C LEU A 62 -9.31 -0.32 -8.53
N ASP A 63 -9.94 -0.83 -9.58
CA ASP A 63 -9.90 -2.25 -9.97
C ASP A 63 -9.21 -2.39 -11.33
N ILE A 64 -8.12 -3.15 -11.36
CA ILE A 64 -7.41 -3.55 -12.58
C ILE A 64 -7.64 -5.05 -12.82
N GLY A 65 -8.25 -5.37 -13.95
CA GLY A 65 -8.49 -6.73 -14.42
C GLY A 65 -7.27 -7.35 -15.09
N GLU A 66 -7.46 -7.98 -16.24
CA GLU A 66 -6.39 -8.55 -17.07
C GLU A 66 -5.32 -7.50 -17.35
N ASN A 67 -4.06 -7.81 -17.05
CA ASN A 67 -2.95 -6.87 -17.16
C ASN A 67 -1.62 -7.59 -17.36
N TRP A 68 -0.58 -6.84 -17.70
CA TRP A 68 0.79 -7.34 -17.89
C TRP A 68 1.76 -6.91 -16.78
N LEU A 69 1.27 -6.43 -15.63
CA LEU A 69 2.11 -5.99 -14.53
C LEU A 69 2.64 -7.21 -13.76
N SER A 70 3.95 -7.17 -13.48
CA SER A 70 4.63 -8.20 -12.70
C SER A 70 4.66 -7.86 -11.21
N TYR A 71 5.02 -8.83 -10.36
CA TYR A 71 5.30 -8.53 -8.94
C TYR A 71 6.48 -7.59 -8.76
N THR A 72 7.44 -7.60 -9.68
CA THR A 72 8.52 -6.60 -9.75
C THR A 72 7.95 -5.19 -10.02
N ASP A 73 6.96 -5.04 -10.89
CA ASP A 73 6.28 -3.75 -11.10
C ASP A 73 5.49 -3.34 -9.86
N MET A 74 4.82 -4.28 -9.20
CA MET A 74 4.11 -4.00 -7.95
C MET A 74 5.06 -3.64 -6.80
N ASN A 75 6.28 -4.18 -6.77
CA ASN A 75 7.31 -3.72 -5.85
C ASN A 75 7.70 -2.25 -6.10
N ARG A 76 7.80 -1.84 -7.38
CA ARG A 76 8.04 -0.43 -7.73
C ARG A 76 6.90 0.46 -7.28
N PHE A 77 5.65 0.01 -7.48
CA PHE A 77 4.46 0.69 -6.96
C PHE A 77 4.52 0.86 -5.44
N LEU A 78 4.82 -0.22 -4.70
CA LEU A 78 4.91 -0.16 -3.24
C LEU A 78 5.99 0.81 -2.77
N LYS A 79 7.20 0.78 -3.36
CA LYS A 79 8.27 1.72 -3.05
C LYS A 79 7.81 3.16 -3.29
N PHE A 80 7.18 3.42 -4.43
CA PHE A 80 6.64 4.74 -4.73
C PHE A 80 5.58 5.17 -3.71
N TRP A 81 4.63 4.29 -3.37
CA TRP A 81 3.59 4.56 -2.38
C TRP A 81 4.18 4.90 -1.01
N THR A 82 5.22 4.19 -0.56
CA THR A 82 5.89 4.48 0.73
C THR A 82 6.56 5.85 0.75
N GLN A 83 7.02 6.34 -0.39
CA GLN A 83 7.73 7.61 -0.54
C GLN A 83 6.79 8.78 -0.88
N SER A 84 5.57 8.49 -1.34
CA SER A 84 4.59 9.50 -1.71
C SER A 84 4.18 10.35 -0.51
N GLU A 85 4.08 11.66 -0.71
CA GLU A 85 3.53 12.61 0.26
C GLU A 85 2.01 12.78 0.13
N VAL A 86 1.41 12.18 -0.91
CA VAL A 86 -0.03 12.23 -1.18
C VAL A 86 -0.64 10.84 -1.13
N ASP A 87 -1.91 10.76 -0.74
CA ASP A 87 -2.67 9.52 -0.81
C ASP A 87 -2.95 9.17 -2.27
N MET A 88 -2.48 8.01 -2.71
CA MET A 88 -2.68 7.56 -4.10
C MET A 88 -4.12 7.08 -4.32
N PHE A 89 -4.69 6.42 -3.30
CA PHE A 89 -6.08 6.00 -3.26
C PHE A 89 -6.68 6.09 -1.85
N ASP A 90 -8.01 6.22 -1.75
CA ASP A 90 -8.71 6.45 -0.47
C ASP A 90 -9.33 5.21 0.16
N ASP A 91 -9.82 4.26 -0.64
CA ASP A 91 -10.47 3.03 -0.16
C ASP A 91 -9.62 1.81 -0.50
N TYR A 92 -9.71 1.32 -1.74
CA TYR A 92 -8.96 0.14 -2.17
C TYR A 92 -8.35 0.28 -3.56
N PHE A 93 -7.28 -0.49 -3.76
CA PHE A 93 -6.73 -0.81 -5.05
C PHE A 93 -6.66 -2.33 -5.18
N ASN A 94 -7.28 -2.90 -6.20
CA ASN A 94 -7.20 -4.31 -6.51
C ASN A 94 -6.63 -4.51 -7.91
N ILE A 95 -5.82 -5.55 -8.06
CA ILE A 95 -5.26 -5.95 -9.34
C ILE A 95 -5.28 -7.47 -9.48
N ASN A 96 -5.73 -7.97 -10.63
CA ASN A 96 -5.64 -9.41 -10.92
C ASN A 96 -4.17 -9.83 -10.99
N MET A 97 -3.82 -10.86 -10.22
CA MET A 97 -2.49 -11.49 -10.24
C MET A 97 -2.69 -13.01 -10.18
N GLU A 98 -2.08 -13.74 -11.11
CA GLU A 98 -2.36 -15.18 -11.32
C GLU A 98 -1.87 -16.10 -10.20
N GLU A 99 -0.94 -15.66 -9.37
CA GLU A 99 -0.31 -16.46 -8.32
C GLU A 99 -0.49 -15.81 -6.94
N ASP A 100 -0.32 -16.59 -5.86
CA ASP A 100 -0.19 -16.00 -4.51
C ASP A 100 1.03 -15.08 -4.44
N ILE A 101 1.11 -14.23 -3.41
CA ILE A 101 2.18 -13.22 -3.25
C ILE A 101 3.57 -13.89 -3.15
N PRO A 102 4.48 -13.67 -4.13
CA PRO A 102 5.89 -14.00 -3.98
C PRO A 102 6.54 -12.94 -3.08
N GLU A 103 6.52 -13.20 -1.77
CA GLU A 103 6.95 -12.26 -0.73
C GLU A 103 8.35 -11.65 -0.98
N ASN A 104 9.29 -12.43 -1.52
CA ASN A 104 10.66 -11.98 -1.80
C ASN A 104 10.74 -11.00 -2.98
N GLU A 105 9.80 -11.05 -3.92
CA GLU A 105 9.75 -10.16 -5.07
C GLU A 105 8.94 -8.90 -4.75
N LEU A 106 7.70 -9.07 -4.26
CA LEU A 106 6.79 -7.96 -3.99
C LEU A 106 7.36 -6.98 -2.95
N PHE A 107 8.01 -7.49 -1.91
CA PHE A 107 8.48 -6.69 -0.79
C PHE A 107 9.99 -6.49 -0.76
N ASN A 108 10.67 -6.74 -1.89
CA ASN A 108 12.11 -6.54 -1.98
C ASN A 108 12.51 -5.11 -1.57
N GLY A 109 13.34 -4.97 -0.54
CA GLY A 109 13.79 -3.69 0.02
C GLY A 109 12.71 -2.91 0.78
N ILE A 110 11.65 -3.56 1.26
CA ILE A 110 10.56 -2.93 2.04
C ILE A 110 10.46 -3.59 3.41
N THR A 111 10.46 -2.76 4.45
CA THR A 111 10.15 -3.21 5.82
C THR A 111 8.65 -3.45 5.95
N ARG A 112 8.28 -4.61 6.46
CA ARG A 112 6.87 -4.99 6.60
C ARG A 112 6.61 -5.76 7.89
N LEU A 113 5.33 -5.82 8.23
CA LEU A 113 4.81 -6.69 9.28
C LEU A 113 3.88 -7.73 8.64
N ASN A 114 4.16 -9.01 8.87
CA ASN A 114 3.30 -10.11 8.45
C ASN A 114 2.34 -10.43 9.60
N SER A 115 1.04 -10.51 9.34
CA SER A 115 0.04 -10.89 10.34
C SER A 115 -0.76 -12.11 9.90
N SER A 116 -0.93 -13.02 10.85
CA SER A 116 -1.87 -14.15 10.78
C SER A 116 -3.15 -13.88 11.57
N ARG A 117 -3.42 -12.62 11.95
CA ARG A 117 -4.64 -12.21 12.66
C ARG A 117 -5.90 -12.47 11.82
N PHE A 118 -5.77 -12.42 10.51
CA PHE A 118 -6.84 -12.63 9.54
C PHE A 118 -6.76 -14.04 8.95
N ARG A 119 -7.85 -14.50 8.33
CA ARG A 119 -7.90 -15.84 7.72
C ARG A 119 -6.89 -16.01 6.59
N SER A 120 -6.52 -14.91 5.94
CA SER A 120 -5.54 -14.85 4.86
C SER A 120 -4.27 -14.14 5.33
N PRO A 121 -3.08 -14.54 4.85
CA PRO A 121 -1.85 -13.80 5.07
C PRO A 121 -2.05 -12.32 4.74
N THR A 122 -1.80 -11.46 5.72
CA THR A 122 -1.96 -10.01 5.58
C THR A 122 -0.65 -9.33 5.90
N TYR A 123 -0.25 -8.38 5.06
CA TYR A 123 0.99 -7.65 5.18
C TYR A 123 0.70 -6.18 5.44
N PHE A 124 1.54 -5.57 6.26
CA PHE A 124 1.44 -4.18 6.63
C PHE A 124 2.72 -3.44 6.27
N VAL A 125 2.57 -2.31 5.60
CA VAL A 125 3.67 -1.43 5.22
C VAL A 125 3.32 -0.02 5.66
N VAL A 126 4.27 0.72 6.22
CA VAL A 126 4.08 2.12 6.61
C VAL A 126 4.72 3.03 5.57
N ALA A 127 4.12 4.19 5.31
CA ALA A 127 4.78 5.23 4.53
C ALA A 127 5.84 5.97 5.34
N ASN A 128 6.82 6.48 4.62
CA ASN A 128 7.93 7.27 5.15
C ASN A 128 7.47 8.71 5.46
N SER A 129 6.48 9.22 4.71
CA SER A 129 5.93 10.55 4.92
C SER A 129 4.82 10.56 5.96
N THR A 130 4.88 11.52 6.88
CA THR A 130 3.81 11.81 7.85
C THR A 130 2.79 12.83 7.35
N GLN A 131 3.01 13.41 6.16
CA GLN A 131 2.17 14.49 5.63
C GLN A 131 0.82 14.00 5.10
N ARG A 132 0.73 12.72 4.71
CA ARG A 132 -0.51 12.12 4.21
C ARG A 132 -1.34 11.49 5.31
N LYS A 133 -2.65 11.40 5.07
CA LYS A 133 -3.62 10.92 6.05
C LYS A 133 -3.42 9.43 6.31
N ARG A 134 -3.36 8.62 5.24
CA ARG A 134 -3.43 7.15 5.34
C ARG A 134 -2.07 6.48 5.34
N GLN A 135 -1.37 6.56 6.47
CA GLN A 135 0.02 6.13 6.60
C GLN A 135 0.26 4.62 6.49
N LEU A 136 -0.76 3.79 6.70
CA LEU A 136 -0.65 2.33 6.71
C LEU A 136 -1.22 1.71 5.44
N LEU A 137 -0.49 0.79 4.80
CA LEU A 137 -0.96 -0.05 3.71
C LEU A 137 -1.22 -1.44 4.24
N ILE A 138 -2.39 -1.97 3.90
CA ILE A 138 -2.80 -3.33 4.18
C ILE A 138 -2.81 -4.06 2.85
N ILE A 139 -2.13 -5.19 2.79
CA ILE A 139 -1.94 -5.95 1.55
C ILE A 139 -2.31 -7.39 1.82
N TRP A 140 -3.18 -7.95 0.98
CA TRP A 140 -3.54 -9.36 1.06
C TRP A 140 -3.87 -9.89 -0.32
N TYR A 141 -3.89 -11.21 -0.43
CA TYR A 141 -4.27 -11.89 -1.65
C TYR A 141 -5.55 -12.69 -1.42
N GLU A 142 -6.51 -12.51 -2.32
CA GLU A 142 -7.81 -13.17 -2.27
C GLU A 142 -8.46 -13.16 -3.66
N GLU A 143 -9.13 -14.25 -4.04
CA GLU A 143 -9.92 -14.32 -5.29
C GLU A 143 -9.11 -13.96 -6.55
N LYS A 144 -7.85 -14.42 -6.62
CA LYS A 144 -6.91 -14.12 -7.72
C LYS A 144 -6.57 -12.63 -7.88
N LYS A 145 -6.74 -11.86 -6.81
CA LYS A 145 -6.42 -10.45 -6.77
C LYS A 145 -5.44 -10.16 -5.65
N LEU A 146 -4.43 -9.37 -6.00
CA LEU A 146 -3.65 -8.63 -5.01
C LEU A 146 -4.46 -7.40 -4.62
N LYS A 147 -4.80 -7.29 -3.34
CA LYS A 147 -5.65 -6.23 -2.79
C LYS A 147 -4.83 -5.33 -1.87
N PHE A 148 -5.09 -4.04 -1.96
CA PHE A 148 -4.46 -2.99 -1.18
C PHE A 148 -5.55 -2.12 -0.53
N ALA A 149 -5.41 -1.82 0.75
CA ALA A 149 -6.22 -0.82 1.44
C ALA A 149 -5.30 0.15 2.19
N ALA A 150 -5.52 1.45 1.98
CA ALA A 150 -4.81 2.49 2.72
C ALA A 150 -5.62 2.84 3.98
N TRP A 151 -4.96 3.02 5.11
CA TRP A 151 -5.64 3.23 6.39
C TRP A 151 -5.02 4.34 7.23
N SER A 152 -5.90 5.08 7.91
CA SER A 152 -5.61 6.07 8.95
C SER A 152 -6.41 5.77 10.24
N PRO A 153 -5.95 6.21 11.42
CA PRO A 153 -6.69 6.04 12.68
C PRO A 153 -8.11 6.62 12.68
N GLU A 154 -8.38 7.60 11.81
CA GLU A 154 -9.70 8.20 11.65
C GLU A 154 -10.63 7.40 10.72
N ASP A 155 -10.11 6.38 10.03
CA ASP A 155 -10.91 5.55 9.14
C ASP A 155 -11.64 4.43 9.90
N ASN A 156 -12.93 4.32 9.61
CA ASN A 156 -13.77 3.26 10.17
C ASN A 156 -13.71 2.02 9.28
N CYS A 157 -12.86 1.06 9.64
CA CYS A 157 -12.83 -0.25 8.99
C CYS A 157 -13.72 -1.24 9.74
N GLN A 158 -14.49 -2.04 9.01
CA GLN A 158 -15.31 -3.10 9.58
C GLN A 158 -14.92 -4.46 8.99
N ASP A 159 -14.96 -5.51 9.82
CA ASP A 159 -14.82 -6.88 9.33
C ASP A 159 -16.11 -7.33 8.62
N VAL A 160 -16.08 -8.55 8.05
CA VAL A 160 -17.24 -9.17 7.38
C VAL A 160 -18.47 -9.32 8.29
N ASN A 161 -18.33 -9.17 9.60
CA ASN A 161 -19.42 -9.22 10.58
C ASN A 161 -19.84 -7.82 11.05
N GLY A 162 -19.32 -6.75 10.44
CA GLY A 162 -19.60 -5.36 10.82
C GLY A 162 -18.88 -4.91 12.10
N ARG A 163 -17.87 -5.63 12.58
CA ARG A 163 -17.13 -5.25 13.79
C ARG A 163 -16.00 -4.31 13.42
N ASP A 164 -15.84 -3.24 14.19
CA ASP A 164 -14.76 -2.29 13.99
C ASP A 164 -13.38 -2.96 14.12
N VAL A 165 -12.54 -2.73 13.12
CA VAL A 165 -11.17 -3.24 13.04
C VAL A 165 -10.22 -2.07 13.12
N PHE A 166 -9.32 -2.13 14.10
CA PHE A 166 -8.26 -1.16 14.28
C PHE A 166 -6.90 -1.80 14.01
N PHE A 167 -6.03 -1.04 13.34
CA PHE A 167 -4.67 -1.42 12.98
C PHE A 167 -3.59 -0.58 13.71
N GLN A 168 -3.99 0.10 14.79
CA GLN A 168 -3.10 0.99 15.53
C GLN A 168 -1.85 0.27 16.06
N LYS A 169 -1.99 -1.00 16.48
CA LYS A 169 -0.87 -1.77 17.01
C LYS A 169 0.15 -2.09 15.93
N GLU A 170 -0.33 -2.41 14.74
CA GLU A 170 0.47 -2.70 13.55
C GLU A 170 1.18 -1.43 13.07
N LEU A 171 0.48 -0.29 13.08
CA LEU A 171 1.06 1.03 12.78
C LEU A 171 2.15 1.42 13.79
N ASP A 172 1.88 1.30 15.09
CA ASP A 172 2.83 1.64 16.14
C ASP A 172 4.09 0.75 16.06
N ALA A 173 3.91 -0.55 15.83
CA ALA A 173 5.03 -1.49 15.69
C ALA A 173 5.93 -1.13 14.49
N LEU A 174 5.36 -0.78 13.34
CA LEU A 174 6.14 -0.36 12.17
C LEU A 174 6.87 0.97 12.42
N LYS A 175 6.25 1.92 13.13
CA LYS A 175 6.91 3.17 13.53
C LYS A 175 8.06 2.93 14.51
N ASP A 176 7.89 2.01 15.46
CA ASP A 176 8.93 1.62 16.41
C ASP A 176 10.14 0.98 15.69
N VAL A 177 9.91 0.16 14.66
CA VAL A 177 10.96 -0.43 13.82
C VAL A 177 11.73 0.64 13.06
N GLU A 178 11.04 1.58 12.42
CA GLU A 178 11.70 2.66 11.68
C GLU A 178 12.53 3.56 12.61
N ARG A 179 11.97 3.91 13.77
CA ARG A 179 12.67 4.63 14.83
C ARG A 179 13.93 3.89 15.27
N GLN A 180 13.83 2.58 15.46
CA GLN A 180 14.98 1.76 15.83
C GLN A 180 16.08 1.79 14.75
N LYS A 181 15.72 1.74 13.47
CA LYS A 181 16.69 1.84 12.36
C LYS A 181 17.41 3.18 12.34
N GLU A 182 16.68 4.27 12.53
CA GLU A 182 17.28 5.61 12.64
C GLU A 182 18.28 5.69 13.81
N LEU A 183 17.91 5.14 14.97
CA LEU A 183 18.77 5.13 16.15
C LEU A 183 20.03 4.29 15.96
N LYS A 184 19.91 3.10 15.35
CA LYS A 184 21.06 2.24 15.00
C LYS A 184 22.01 2.97 14.06
N LYS A 185 21.49 3.66 13.04
CA LYS A 185 22.30 4.48 12.13
C LYS A 185 23.02 5.63 12.85
N LYS A 186 22.32 6.36 13.74
CA LYS A 186 22.93 7.43 14.55
C LYS A 186 24.03 6.89 15.47
N LEU A 187 23.88 5.70 16.01
CA LEU A 187 24.88 5.05 16.86
C LEU A 187 26.14 4.67 16.08
N GLU A 188 25.99 4.20 14.83
CA GLU A 188 27.12 3.94 13.94
C GLU A 188 27.89 5.23 13.59
N GLU A 189 27.18 6.36 13.49
CA GLU A 189 27.76 7.67 13.21
C GLU A 189 28.41 8.31 14.46
N ASN A 190 27.83 8.10 15.65
CA ASN A 190 28.26 8.68 16.93
C ASN A 190 28.47 7.57 17.98
N ASN A 191 29.72 7.15 18.16
CA ASN A 191 30.16 5.96 18.92
C ASN A 191 29.75 5.82 20.41
N ASN A 192 29.02 6.75 21.05
CA ASN A 192 28.68 6.60 22.48
C ASN A 192 27.56 7.53 22.97
N GLU A 193 26.31 7.10 22.80
CA GLU A 193 25.16 7.66 23.50
C GLU A 193 24.45 6.53 24.28
N GLU A 194 24.73 6.41 25.58
CA GLU A 194 24.08 5.42 26.47
C GLU A 194 22.54 5.51 26.40
N GLU A 195 22.02 6.70 26.17
CA GLU A 195 20.59 6.97 26.00
C GLU A 195 20.02 6.34 24.72
N ILE A 196 20.72 6.42 23.58
CA ILE A 196 20.34 5.73 22.33
C ILE A 196 20.31 4.22 22.54
N MET A 197 21.33 3.67 23.20
CA MET A 197 21.40 2.23 23.48
C MET A 197 20.26 1.75 24.37
N LYS A 198 19.88 2.56 25.35
CA LYS A 198 18.72 2.28 26.21
C LYS A 198 17.41 2.30 25.42
N GLU A 199 17.19 3.33 24.58
CA GLU A 199 15.99 3.43 23.73
C GLU A 199 15.88 2.24 22.76
N ILE A 200 16.98 1.86 22.09
CA ILE A 200 17.02 0.69 21.21
C ILE A 200 16.61 -0.59 21.97
N ARG A 201 17.09 -0.76 23.21
CA ARG A 201 16.75 -1.91 24.03
C ARG A 201 15.26 -1.94 24.39
N GLU A 202 14.70 -0.81 24.82
CA GLU A 202 13.28 -0.70 25.17
C GLU A 202 12.39 -1.01 23.94
N LEU A 203 12.77 -0.51 22.76
CA LEU A 203 12.09 -0.83 21.50
C LEU A 203 12.17 -2.33 21.17
N ASN A 204 13.36 -2.94 21.32
CA ASN A 204 13.52 -4.38 21.10
C ASN A 204 12.63 -5.22 22.03
N GLU A 205 12.55 -4.87 23.31
CA GLU A 205 11.71 -5.57 24.29
C GLU A 205 10.22 -5.45 23.90
N LYS A 206 9.78 -4.24 23.53
CA LYS A 206 8.40 -3.99 23.06
C LYS A 206 8.06 -4.78 21.80
N LEU A 207 8.95 -4.78 20.79
CA LEU A 207 8.73 -5.51 19.54
C LEU A 207 8.74 -7.03 19.76
N LEU A 208 9.64 -7.55 20.59
CA LEU A 208 9.69 -8.97 20.92
C LEU A 208 8.42 -9.44 21.65
N GLU A 209 7.89 -8.65 22.59
CA GLU A 209 6.61 -8.98 23.25
C GLU A 209 5.46 -9.09 22.26
N LEU A 210 5.46 -8.24 21.23
CA LEU A 210 4.45 -8.25 20.19
C LEU A 210 4.53 -9.49 19.30
N GLU A 211 5.74 -9.90 18.92
CA GLU A 211 5.99 -11.13 18.16
C GLU A 211 5.66 -12.40 18.96
N VAL A 212 6.09 -12.47 20.22
CA VAL A 212 5.85 -13.63 21.12
C VAL A 212 4.37 -13.84 21.39
N ARG A 213 3.57 -12.77 21.42
CA ARG A 213 2.10 -12.88 21.54
C ARG A 213 1.44 -13.46 20.28
N GLY A 214 2.22 -13.81 19.25
CA GLY A 214 1.80 -14.59 18.08
C GLY A 214 0.85 -13.85 17.14
N LYS A 215 0.89 -12.51 17.16
CA LYS A 215 -0.04 -11.69 16.36
C LYS A 215 0.57 -11.24 15.03
N PHE A 216 1.89 -11.15 14.96
CA PHE A 216 2.62 -10.77 13.76
C PHE A 216 4.12 -11.08 13.86
N SER A 217 4.81 -11.07 12.73
CA SER A 217 6.27 -11.12 12.61
C SER A 217 6.78 -9.95 11.79
N ILE A 218 7.89 -9.34 12.20
CA ILE A 218 8.46 -8.19 11.51
C ILE A 218 9.57 -8.67 10.57
N ILE A 219 9.54 -8.19 9.33
CA ILE A 219 10.57 -8.46 8.32
C ILE A 219 11.16 -7.12 7.89
N GLU A 220 12.40 -6.88 8.32
CA GLU A 220 13.14 -5.68 7.97
C GLU A 220 13.67 -5.75 6.53
N SER A 221 13.64 -4.62 5.82
CA SER A 221 14.35 -4.48 4.54
C SER A 221 15.86 -4.74 4.73
N SER A 222 16.42 -5.64 3.91
CA SER A 222 17.86 -5.85 3.78
C SER A 222 18.52 -4.81 2.89
#